data_AF-A0A521JUW7-F1
#
_entry.id   AF-A0A521JUW7-F1
#
_cell.length_a   1.000
_cell.length_b   1.000
_cell.length_c   1.000
_cell.angle_alpha   90.00
_cell.angle_beta   90.00
_cell.angle_gamma   90.00
#
_symmetry.space_group_name_H-M   'P 1'
#
loop_
_entity.id
_entity.type
_entity.pdbx_description
1 polymer ?
#
loop_
_entity_poly.entity_id
_entity_poly.type
_entity_poly.pdbx_seq_one_letter_code
_entity_poly.pdbx_strand_id
1 'polypeptide(L)'
;VRAALVRALRDPDGLVREAAAAALAPAAPAERAALAALLSDPLAAVRGSAARSLAGLAAELEPAQRAAYERARDERLAALRLGSDTADGGLALGTALEDFGDLAGARAAYERALAVDPRHSAVALNLGLVCAKLGDREAARVALAQSIGADANSAAPYLALGLWWAEAGNHAQAEGLLARAVQLEPGLPRARYNLALLYWQTARPALAEPLLRAEWSERPTREVRDALALLLEQTNRAAEGAALRAVQLER
;
A
#
# COMPACT_ATOMS: atom_id res chain seq x y z
N VAL A 1 -17.71 -2.13 10.81
CA VAL A 1 -16.66 -3.16 10.95
C VAL A 1 -15.66 -2.85 12.07
N ARG A 2 -14.95 -1.69 12.06
CA ARG A 2 -13.90 -1.38 13.06
C ARG A 2 -14.34 -1.46 14.53
N ALA A 3 -15.54 -0.99 14.86
CA ALA A 3 -16.07 -1.13 16.23
C ALA A 3 -16.20 -2.59 16.70
N ALA A 4 -16.47 -3.54 15.80
CA ALA A 4 -16.48 -4.96 16.14
C ALA A 4 -15.06 -5.49 16.39
N LEU A 5 -14.07 -5.05 15.59
CA LEU A 5 -12.66 -5.39 15.81
C LEU A 5 -12.15 -4.87 17.16
N VAL A 6 -12.49 -3.64 17.54
CA VAL A 6 -12.12 -3.08 18.86
C VAL A 6 -12.70 -3.91 20.01
N ARG A 7 -13.92 -4.43 19.87
CA ARG A 7 -14.50 -5.35 20.87
C ARG A 7 -13.75 -6.69 20.91
N ALA A 8 -13.38 -7.21 19.75
CA ALA A 8 -12.62 -8.46 19.62
C ALA A 8 -11.21 -8.41 20.22
N LEU A 9 -10.65 -7.22 20.47
CA LEU A 9 -9.38 -7.07 21.22
C LEU A 9 -9.47 -7.57 22.66
N ARG A 10 -10.66 -7.80 23.21
CA ARG A 10 -10.86 -8.33 24.57
C ARG A 10 -11.33 -9.79 24.58
N ASP A 11 -11.29 -10.46 23.44
CA ASP A 11 -11.71 -11.84 23.31
C ASP A 11 -10.83 -12.77 24.16
N PRO A 12 -11.38 -13.81 24.82
CA PRO A 12 -10.56 -14.79 25.54
C PRO A 12 -9.55 -15.52 24.64
N ASP A 13 -9.87 -15.73 23.36
CA ASP A 13 -8.97 -16.37 22.40
C ASP A 13 -7.89 -15.40 21.90
N GLY A 14 -6.63 -15.82 22.08
CA GLY A 14 -5.47 -15.07 21.64
C GLY A 14 -5.39 -14.85 20.13
N LEU A 15 -5.83 -15.82 19.33
CA LEU A 15 -5.84 -15.71 17.87
C LEU A 15 -6.85 -14.66 17.41
N VAL A 16 -8.00 -14.57 18.09
CA VAL A 16 -9.00 -13.53 17.81
C VAL A 16 -8.46 -12.15 18.15
N ARG A 17 -7.78 -12.00 19.29
CA ARG A 17 -7.13 -10.73 19.66
C ARG A 17 -6.03 -10.34 18.68
N GLU A 18 -5.18 -11.28 18.28
CA GLU A 18 -4.11 -11.03 17.30
C GLU A 18 -4.68 -10.59 15.96
N ALA A 19 -5.65 -11.34 15.42
CA ALA A 19 -6.29 -11.02 14.14
C ALA A 19 -7.02 -9.68 14.20
N ALA A 20 -7.71 -9.39 15.30
CA ALA A 20 -8.36 -8.10 15.52
C ALA A 20 -7.35 -6.95 15.57
N ALA A 21 -6.24 -7.11 16.30
CA ALA A 21 -5.18 -6.11 16.36
C ALA A 21 -4.57 -5.89 14.97
N ALA A 22 -4.28 -6.96 14.24
CA ALA A 22 -3.74 -6.93 12.89
C ALA A 22 -4.67 -6.22 11.89
N ALA A 23 -5.97 -6.49 11.96
CA ALA A 23 -6.98 -5.89 11.08
C ALA A 23 -7.22 -4.39 11.36
N LEU A 24 -6.71 -3.87 12.47
CA LEU A 24 -6.76 -2.45 12.81
C LEU A 24 -5.53 -1.68 12.32
N ALA A 25 -4.58 -2.28 11.58
CA ALA A 25 -3.43 -1.57 11.02
C ALA A 25 -3.77 -0.78 9.73
N PRO A 26 -3.35 0.49 9.58
CA PRO A 26 -2.85 1.35 10.65
C PRO A 26 -3.98 1.77 11.59
N ALA A 27 -3.65 1.94 12.87
CA ALA A 27 -4.63 2.29 13.89
C ALA A 27 -5.14 3.73 13.72
N ALA A 28 -6.43 3.93 13.95
CA ALA A 28 -7.00 5.25 14.14
C ALA A 28 -6.69 5.77 15.56
N PRO A 29 -6.60 7.09 15.79
CA PRO A 29 -6.35 7.64 17.13
C PRO A 29 -7.35 7.14 18.19
N ALA A 30 -8.61 6.91 17.81
CA ALA A 30 -9.66 6.38 18.69
C ALA A 30 -9.39 4.93 19.19
N GLU A 31 -8.55 4.17 18.48
CA GLU A 31 -8.25 2.76 18.78
C GLU A 31 -6.97 2.61 19.60
N ARG A 32 -6.17 3.69 19.69
CA ARG A 32 -4.86 3.73 20.35
C ARG A 32 -4.89 3.14 21.75
N ALA A 33 -5.86 3.56 22.58
CA ALA A 33 -5.96 3.09 23.96
C ALA A 33 -6.25 1.59 24.05
N ALA A 34 -7.12 1.06 23.19
CA ALA A 34 -7.48 -0.35 23.17
C ALA A 34 -6.31 -1.23 22.70
N LEU A 35 -5.59 -0.79 21.67
CA LEU A 35 -4.38 -1.47 21.19
C LEU A 35 -3.22 -1.36 22.18
N ALA A 36 -3.06 -0.22 22.86
CA ALA A 36 -1.99 -0.03 23.84
C ALA A 36 -2.13 -0.97 25.04
N ALA A 37 -3.36 -1.36 25.40
CA ALA A 37 -3.61 -2.37 26.43
C ALA A 37 -3.06 -3.76 26.05
N LEU A 38 -3.04 -4.08 24.75
CA LEU A 38 -2.52 -5.36 24.24
C LEU A 38 -0.99 -5.44 24.22
N LEU A 39 -0.27 -4.34 24.45
CA LEU A 39 1.19 -4.37 24.57
C LEU A 39 1.68 -5.15 25.79
N SER A 40 0.79 -5.48 26.72
CA SER A 40 1.03 -6.33 27.89
C SER A 40 0.34 -7.70 27.80
N ASP A 41 -0.20 -8.07 26.63
CA ASP A 41 -0.85 -9.37 26.42
C ASP A 41 0.14 -10.52 26.71
N PRO A 42 -0.29 -11.64 27.31
CA PRO A 42 0.59 -12.78 27.55
C PRO A 42 1.22 -13.35 26.26
N LEU A 43 0.54 -13.25 25.12
CA LEU A 43 1.01 -13.79 23.85
C LEU A 43 1.86 -12.77 23.08
N ALA A 44 3.09 -13.16 22.74
CA ALA A 44 4.01 -12.36 21.95
C ALA A 44 3.44 -11.95 20.58
N ALA A 45 2.67 -12.85 19.96
CA ALA A 45 2.04 -12.60 18.66
C ALA A 45 1.00 -11.46 18.75
N VAL A 46 0.19 -11.43 19.81
CA VAL A 46 -0.78 -10.36 20.08
C VAL A 46 -0.05 -9.04 20.34
N ARG A 47 0.99 -9.05 21.20
CA ARG A 47 1.82 -7.85 21.46
C ARG A 47 2.43 -7.29 20.17
N GLY A 48 3.00 -8.16 19.35
CA GLY A 48 3.63 -7.79 18.07
C GLY A 48 2.63 -7.21 17.07
N SER A 49 1.43 -7.79 16.97
CA SER A 49 0.35 -7.25 16.12
C SER A 49 -0.17 -5.90 16.63
N ALA A 50 -0.33 -5.74 17.95
CA ALA A 50 -0.70 -4.46 18.55
C ALA A 50 0.37 -3.39 18.31
N ALA A 51 1.65 -3.73 18.50
CA ALA A 51 2.77 -2.83 18.21
C ALA A 51 2.75 -2.40 16.74
N ARG A 52 2.64 -3.33 15.80
CA ARG A 52 2.57 -3.00 14.37
C ARG A 52 1.44 -2.02 14.06
N SER A 53 0.24 -2.27 14.59
CA SER A 53 -0.91 -1.37 14.35
C SER A 53 -0.72 0.02 14.97
N LEU A 54 0.05 0.12 16.05
CA LEU A 54 0.38 1.38 16.74
C LEU A 54 1.60 2.11 16.16
N ALA A 55 2.27 1.60 15.13
CA ALA A 55 3.56 2.13 14.69
C ALA A 55 3.53 3.63 14.36
N GLY A 56 2.48 4.10 13.67
CA GLY A 56 2.29 5.52 13.36
C GLY A 56 1.87 6.40 14.55
N LEU A 57 1.52 5.80 15.69
CA LEU A 57 1.02 6.48 16.89
C LEU A 57 1.98 6.31 18.10
N ALA A 58 3.15 5.70 17.91
CA ALA A 58 4.07 5.37 19.00
C ALA A 58 4.54 6.61 19.80
N ALA A 59 4.68 7.76 19.12
CA ALA A 59 5.05 9.03 19.75
C ALA A 59 3.95 9.62 20.64
N GLU A 60 2.70 9.18 20.48
CA GLU A 60 1.55 9.62 21.29
C GLU A 60 1.27 8.70 22.49
N LEU A 61 2.04 7.63 22.66
CA LEU A 61 1.91 6.72 23.78
C LEU A 61 2.51 7.32 25.06
N GLU A 62 1.86 7.03 26.19
CA GLU A 62 2.38 7.32 27.52
C GLU A 62 3.74 6.63 27.72
N PRO A 63 4.65 7.14 28.58
CA PRO A 63 6.00 6.59 28.73
C PRO A 63 6.04 5.07 28.98
N ALA A 64 5.17 4.56 29.84
CA ALA A 64 5.07 3.12 30.12
C ALA A 64 4.57 2.31 28.91
N GLN A 65 3.60 2.85 28.16
CA GLN A 65 3.08 2.22 26.95
C GLN A 65 4.11 2.25 25.82
N ARG A 66 4.89 3.34 25.70
CA ARG A 66 5.99 3.44 24.74
C ARG A 66 7.07 2.40 24.99
N ALA A 67 7.47 2.22 26.25
CA ALA A 67 8.43 1.17 26.62
C ALA A 67 7.88 -0.25 26.36
N ALA A 68 6.57 -0.46 26.51
CA ALA A 68 5.94 -1.74 26.14
C ALA A 68 5.88 -1.93 24.62
N TYR A 69 5.59 -0.86 23.86
CA TYR A 69 5.61 -0.85 22.40
C TYR A 69 7.00 -1.19 21.85
N GLU A 70 8.05 -0.54 22.35
CA GLU A 70 9.43 -0.78 21.92
C GLU A 70 9.85 -2.23 22.17
N ARG A 71 9.54 -2.78 23.36
CA ARG A 71 9.78 -4.19 23.65
C ARG A 71 9.03 -5.14 22.71
N ALA A 72 7.75 -4.88 22.47
CA ALA A 72 6.93 -5.71 21.58
C ALA A 72 7.40 -5.65 20.11
N ARG A 73 7.81 -4.47 19.64
CA ARG A 73 8.45 -4.28 18.34
C ARG A 73 9.73 -5.08 18.25
N ASP A 74 10.63 -4.91 19.21
CA ASP A 74 11.96 -5.52 19.18
C ASP A 74 11.87 -7.05 19.29
N GLU A 75 10.96 -7.57 20.11
CA GLU A 75 10.63 -8.99 20.21
C GLU A 75 10.14 -9.55 18.86
N ARG A 76 9.20 -8.85 18.21
CA ARG A 76 8.68 -9.27 16.89
C ARG A 76 9.79 -9.28 15.83
N LEU A 77 10.60 -8.23 15.78
CA LEU A 77 11.71 -8.14 14.83
C LEU A 77 12.78 -9.21 15.11
N ALA A 78 13.08 -9.51 16.37
CA ALA A 78 13.98 -10.59 16.74
C ALA A 78 13.46 -11.95 16.26
N ALA A 79 12.16 -12.24 16.46
CA ALA A 79 11.54 -13.47 15.97
C ALA A 79 11.61 -13.59 14.44
N LEU A 80 11.34 -12.52 13.69
CA LEU A 80 11.42 -12.52 12.23
C LEU A 80 12.86 -12.69 11.71
N ARG A 81 13.86 -12.16 12.42
CA ARG A 81 15.28 -12.34 12.06
C ARG A 81 15.73 -13.80 12.15
N LEU A 82 15.11 -14.62 12.99
CA LEU A 82 15.45 -16.04 13.09
C LEU A 82 15.10 -16.84 11.82
N GLY A 83 14.09 -16.39 11.07
CA GLY A 83 13.65 -17.03 9.82
C GLY A 83 14.06 -16.28 8.55
N SER A 84 14.93 -15.27 8.64
CA SER A 84 15.26 -14.40 7.49
C SER A 84 16.35 -14.95 6.57
N ASP A 85 16.63 -16.26 6.66
CA ASP A 85 17.56 -17.00 5.80
C ASP A 85 16.92 -17.43 4.47
N THR A 86 15.60 -17.36 4.38
CA THR A 86 14.84 -17.54 3.14
C THR A 86 14.43 -16.20 2.53
N ALA A 87 14.13 -16.19 1.23
CA ALA A 87 13.62 -14.99 0.57
C ALA A 87 12.27 -14.53 1.17
N ASP A 88 11.35 -15.47 1.45
CA ASP A 88 10.07 -15.19 2.11
C ASP A 88 10.24 -14.66 3.54
N GLY A 89 11.19 -15.22 4.29
CA GLY A 89 11.50 -14.73 5.64
C GLY A 89 12.13 -13.33 5.62
N GLY A 90 13.01 -13.06 4.65
CA GLY A 90 13.56 -11.74 4.42
C GLY A 90 12.51 -10.73 3.95
N LEU A 91 11.54 -11.17 3.13
CA LEU A 91 10.34 -10.40 2.77
C LEU A 91 9.53 -10.02 4.01
N ALA A 92 9.21 -11.00 4.87
CA ALA A 92 8.46 -10.77 6.10
C ALA A 92 9.17 -9.81 7.06
N LEU A 93 10.50 -9.96 7.21
CA LEU A 93 11.31 -9.04 8.01
C LEU A 93 11.31 -7.63 7.42
N GLY A 94 11.50 -7.49 6.11
CA GLY A 94 11.51 -6.19 5.43
C GLY A 94 10.17 -5.47 5.56
N THR A 95 9.05 -6.18 5.37
CA THR A 95 7.71 -5.61 5.53
C THR A 95 7.45 -5.18 6.97
N ALA A 96 7.89 -5.96 7.96
CA ALA A 96 7.76 -5.56 9.36
C ALA A 96 8.60 -4.31 9.68
N LEU A 97 9.81 -4.19 9.12
CA LEU A 97 10.64 -2.98 9.28
C LEU A 97 9.98 -1.75 8.64
N GLU A 98 9.37 -1.89 7.46
CA GLU A 98 8.56 -0.83 6.85
C GLU A 98 7.39 -0.42 7.73
N ASP A 99 6.64 -1.39 8.27
CA ASP A 99 5.50 -1.11 9.14
C ASP A 99 5.91 -0.30 10.38
N PHE A 100 7.11 -0.56 10.91
CA PHE A 100 7.69 0.18 12.04
C PHE A 100 8.45 1.47 11.64
N GLY A 101 8.45 1.82 10.35
CA GLY A 101 9.07 3.05 9.83
C GLY A 101 10.59 2.97 9.60
N ASP A 102 11.22 1.82 9.81
CA ASP A 102 12.65 1.61 9.53
C ASP A 102 12.85 1.25 8.05
N LEU A 103 12.74 2.26 7.19
CA LEU A 103 12.89 2.11 5.74
C LEU A 103 14.30 1.65 5.33
N ALA A 104 15.33 2.08 6.06
CA ALA A 104 16.71 1.68 5.78
C ALA A 104 16.94 0.19 6.13
N GLY A 105 16.43 -0.25 7.28
CA GLY A 105 16.41 -1.65 7.67
C GLY A 105 15.61 -2.50 6.69
N ALA A 106 14.44 -2.02 6.23
CA ALA A 106 13.62 -2.71 5.25
C ALA A 106 14.36 -2.93 3.93
N ARG A 107 15.02 -1.88 3.40
CA ARG A 107 15.89 -1.98 2.21
C ARG A 107 16.94 -3.07 2.39
N ALA A 108 17.67 -3.06 3.49
CA ALA A 108 18.71 -4.07 3.76
C ALA A 108 18.14 -5.50 3.92
N ALA A 109 16.93 -5.65 4.45
CA ALA A 109 16.26 -6.95 4.51
C ALA A 109 15.87 -7.46 3.12
N TYR A 110 15.30 -6.59 2.27
CA TYR A 110 14.94 -6.96 0.90
C TYR A 110 16.15 -7.23 0.00
N GLU A 111 17.23 -6.45 0.13
CA GLU A 111 18.48 -6.71 -0.59
C GLU A 111 19.07 -8.08 -0.22
N ARG A 112 19.04 -8.45 1.07
CA ARG A 112 19.43 -9.80 1.51
C ARG A 112 18.49 -10.88 0.98
N ALA A 113 17.19 -10.65 0.99
CA ALA A 113 16.21 -11.58 0.44
C ALA A 113 16.42 -11.83 -1.07
N LEU A 114 16.76 -10.78 -1.85
CA LEU A 114 17.12 -10.92 -3.27
C LEU A 114 18.49 -11.55 -3.49
N ALA A 115 19.41 -11.46 -2.52
CA ALA A 115 20.65 -12.22 -2.59
C ALA A 115 20.41 -13.73 -2.43
N VAL A 116 19.36 -14.12 -1.70
CA VAL A 116 18.92 -15.53 -1.56
C VAL A 116 18.16 -15.98 -2.81
N ASP A 117 17.18 -15.21 -3.26
CA ASP A 117 16.46 -15.47 -4.51
C ASP A 117 16.38 -14.20 -5.39
N PRO A 118 17.28 -14.07 -6.39
CA PRO A 118 17.30 -12.93 -7.30
C PRO A 118 16.05 -12.80 -8.18
N ARG A 119 15.22 -13.84 -8.28
CA ARG A 119 14.01 -13.87 -9.11
C ARG A 119 12.73 -13.76 -8.27
N HIS A 120 12.84 -13.38 -7.00
CA HIS A 120 11.68 -13.20 -6.14
C HIS A 120 10.92 -11.90 -6.46
N SER A 121 9.91 -11.97 -7.34
CA SER A 121 9.20 -10.80 -7.85
C SER A 121 8.63 -9.87 -6.76
N ALA A 122 8.02 -10.43 -5.71
CA ALA A 122 7.43 -9.63 -4.63
C ALA A 122 8.47 -8.87 -3.78
N VAL A 123 9.67 -9.44 -3.58
CA VAL A 123 10.75 -8.78 -2.85
C VAL A 123 11.30 -7.64 -3.68
N ALA A 124 11.52 -7.86 -4.98
CA ALA A 124 11.97 -6.82 -5.91
C ALA A 124 10.95 -5.66 -5.99
N LEU A 125 9.65 -5.96 -6.01
CA LEU A 125 8.59 -4.95 -5.94
C LEU A 125 8.71 -4.12 -4.66
N ASN A 126 8.77 -4.76 -3.49
CA ASN A 126 8.83 -4.06 -2.21
C ASN A 126 10.12 -3.27 -2.03
N LEU A 127 11.27 -3.78 -2.49
CA LEU A 127 12.52 -3.03 -2.55
C LEU A 127 12.36 -1.76 -3.39
N GLY A 128 11.74 -1.88 -4.57
CA GLY A 128 11.48 -0.74 -5.45
C GLY A 128 10.63 0.34 -4.77
N LEU A 129 9.57 -0.07 -4.07
CA LEU A 129 8.69 0.83 -3.32
C LEU A 129 9.42 1.51 -2.14
N VAL A 130 10.25 0.77 -1.40
CA VAL A 130 11.06 1.33 -0.30
C VAL A 130 12.10 2.32 -0.80
N CYS A 131 12.81 1.99 -1.88
CA CYS A 131 13.77 2.91 -2.50
C CYS A 131 13.10 4.21 -2.94
N ALA A 132 11.88 4.14 -3.49
CA ALA A 132 11.11 5.33 -3.83
C ALA A 132 10.76 6.18 -2.59
N LYS A 133 10.33 5.55 -1.49
CA LYS A 133 10.07 6.24 -0.20
C LYS A 133 11.32 6.89 0.38
N LEU A 134 12.49 6.29 0.17
CA LEU A 134 13.80 6.82 0.58
C LEU A 134 14.34 7.92 -0.37
N GLY A 135 13.67 8.19 -1.48
CA GLY A 135 14.10 9.18 -2.48
C GLY A 135 15.16 8.66 -3.46
N ASP A 136 15.56 7.39 -3.38
CA ASP A 136 16.49 6.75 -4.31
C ASP A 136 15.75 6.31 -5.58
N ARG A 137 15.49 7.29 -6.46
CA ARG A 137 14.66 7.10 -7.65
C ARG A 137 15.25 6.05 -8.60
N GLU A 138 16.56 5.99 -8.77
CA GLU A 138 17.18 5.01 -9.68
C GLU A 138 17.13 3.60 -9.11
N ALA A 139 17.44 3.40 -7.82
CA ALA A 139 17.31 2.08 -7.22
C ALA A 139 15.85 1.58 -7.26
N ALA A 140 14.88 2.49 -7.08
CA ALA A 140 13.47 2.17 -7.24
C ALA A 140 13.16 1.64 -8.65
N ARG A 141 13.58 2.36 -9.69
CA ARG A 141 13.37 1.97 -11.08
C ARG A 141 13.98 0.60 -11.40
N VAL A 142 15.21 0.37 -10.95
CA VAL A 142 15.94 -0.89 -11.19
C VAL A 142 15.22 -2.07 -10.53
N ALA A 143 14.85 -1.94 -9.25
CA ALA A 143 14.19 -3.02 -8.53
C ALA A 143 12.78 -3.32 -9.09
N LEU A 144 12.02 -2.29 -9.50
CA LEU A 144 10.73 -2.48 -10.16
C LEU A 144 10.86 -3.18 -11.52
N ALA A 145 11.89 -2.83 -12.31
CA ALA A 145 12.18 -3.52 -13.57
C ALA A 145 12.61 -4.99 -13.34
N GLN A 146 13.37 -5.26 -12.28
CA GLN A 146 13.72 -6.62 -11.87
C GLN A 146 12.47 -7.43 -11.48
N SER A 147 11.52 -6.82 -10.75
CA SER A 147 10.24 -7.46 -10.41
C SER A 147 9.44 -7.88 -11.64
N ILE A 148 9.37 -7.02 -12.67
CA ILE A 148 8.77 -7.34 -13.98
C ILE A 148 9.51 -8.49 -14.67
N GLY A 149 10.85 -8.46 -14.66
CA GLY A 149 11.68 -9.51 -15.26
C GLY A 149 11.54 -10.87 -14.55
N ALA A 150 11.24 -10.86 -13.25
CA ALA A 150 10.99 -12.04 -12.45
C ALA A 150 9.59 -12.63 -12.73
N ASP A 151 8.56 -11.79 -12.78
CA ASP A 151 7.19 -12.17 -13.12
C ASP A 151 6.49 -11.09 -13.96
N ALA A 152 6.31 -11.39 -15.25
CA ALA A 152 5.67 -10.50 -16.22
C ALA A 152 4.12 -10.54 -16.20
N ASN A 153 3.52 -11.36 -15.32
CA ASN A 153 2.08 -11.50 -15.17
C ASN A 153 1.51 -10.76 -13.94
N SER A 154 2.37 -10.17 -13.11
CA SER A 154 1.95 -9.35 -11.97
C SER A 154 1.72 -7.90 -12.39
N ALA A 155 0.52 -7.35 -12.19
CA ALA A 155 0.17 -5.98 -12.57
C ALA A 155 0.84 -4.90 -11.70
N ALA A 156 1.09 -5.21 -10.42
CA ALA A 156 1.60 -4.25 -9.43
C ALA A 156 2.95 -3.58 -9.80
N PRO A 157 4.00 -4.31 -10.25
CA PRO A 157 5.25 -3.66 -10.63
C PRO A 157 5.13 -2.82 -11.91
N TYR A 158 4.25 -3.18 -12.86
CA TYR A 158 3.95 -2.32 -14.01
C TYR A 158 3.27 -1.02 -13.60
N LEU A 159 2.31 -1.07 -12.66
CA LEU A 159 1.70 0.14 -12.10
C LEU A 159 2.77 1.02 -11.43
N ALA A 160 3.58 0.45 -10.55
CA ALA A 160 4.61 1.20 -9.82
C ALA A 160 5.65 1.84 -10.75
N LEU A 161 6.16 1.09 -11.75
CA LEU A 161 7.14 1.61 -12.70
C LEU A 161 6.51 2.62 -13.67
N GLY A 162 5.24 2.44 -14.04
CA GLY A 162 4.49 3.38 -14.86
C GLY A 162 4.31 4.74 -14.17
N LEU A 163 3.98 4.74 -12.87
CA LEU A 163 3.93 5.95 -12.05
C LEU A 163 5.31 6.61 -11.94
N TRP A 164 6.36 5.83 -11.76
CA TRP A 164 7.73 6.35 -11.74
C TRP A 164 8.06 7.13 -13.02
N TRP A 165 7.73 6.58 -14.19
CA TRP A 165 7.97 7.25 -15.48
C TRP A 165 7.07 8.45 -15.71
N ALA A 166 5.81 8.40 -15.23
CA ALA A 166 4.90 9.54 -15.29
C ALA A 166 5.47 10.72 -14.49
N GLU A 167 5.95 10.47 -13.27
CA GLU A 167 6.62 11.49 -12.45
C GLU A 167 7.92 12.00 -13.07
N ALA A 168 8.64 11.16 -13.82
CA ALA A 168 9.82 11.56 -14.59
C ALA A 168 9.47 12.33 -15.89
N GLY A 169 8.19 12.55 -16.18
CA GLY A 169 7.72 13.25 -17.39
C GLY A 169 7.79 12.42 -18.67
N ASN A 170 8.17 11.13 -18.60
CA ASN A 170 8.20 10.26 -19.77
C ASN A 170 6.85 9.56 -19.96
N HIS A 171 5.90 10.31 -20.51
CA HIS A 171 4.52 9.84 -20.67
C HIS A 171 4.41 8.61 -21.59
N ALA A 172 5.30 8.46 -22.58
CA ALA A 172 5.26 7.32 -23.50
C ALA A 172 5.59 6.00 -22.79
N GLN A 173 6.64 5.99 -21.94
CA GLN A 173 6.99 4.82 -21.13
C GLN A 173 5.91 4.55 -20.07
N ALA A 174 5.41 5.61 -19.43
CA ALA A 174 4.33 5.50 -18.45
C ALA A 174 3.06 4.86 -19.04
N GLU A 175 2.66 5.28 -20.24
CA GLU A 175 1.48 4.75 -20.93
C GLU A 175 1.60 3.25 -21.19
N GLY A 176 2.72 2.79 -21.76
CA GLY A 176 2.92 1.38 -22.05
C GLY A 176 2.84 0.50 -20.80
N LEU A 177 3.43 0.95 -19.70
CA LEU A 177 3.44 0.23 -18.42
C LEU A 177 2.07 0.24 -17.73
N LEU A 178 1.41 1.40 -17.66
CA LEU A 178 0.08 1.51 -17.07
C LEU A 178 -0.97 0.74 -17.90
N ALA A 179 -0.89 0.78 -19.22
CA ALA A 179 -1.73 -0.04 -20.10
C ALA A 179 -1.50 -1.54 -19.86
N ARG A 180 -0.25 -1.96 -19.66
CA ARG A 180 0.05 -3.36 -19.31
C ARG A 180 -0.53 -3.76 -17.95
N ALA A 181 -0.45 -2.89 -16.95
CA ALA A 181 -1.07 -3.13 -15.65
C ALA A 181 -2.60 -3.31 -15.76
N VAL A 182 -3.28 -2.46 -16.54
CA VAL A 182 -4.72 -2.57 -16.81
C VAL A 182 -5.07 -3.83 -17.60
N GLN A 183 -4.22 -4.26 -18.54
CA GLN A 183 -4.44 -5.51 -19.28
C GLN A 183 -4.32 -6.75 -18.38
N LEU A 184 -3.32 -6.78 -17.50
CA LEU A 184 -3.07 -7.90 -16.60
C LEU A 184 -4.14 -8.01 -15.51
N GLU A 185 -4.54 -6.87 -14.95
CA GLU A 185 -5.57 -6.80 -13.93
C GLU A 185 -6.55 -5.66 -14.27
N PRO A 186 -7.57 -5.95 -15.11
CA PRO A 186 -8.58 -4.94 -15.44
C PRO A 186 -9.21 -4.37 -14.18
N GLY A 187 -9.53 -5.21 -13.19
CA GLY A 187 -10.13 -4.79 -11.93
C GLY A 187 -9.23 -4.01 -10.96
N LEU A 188 -8.04 -3.55 -11.37
CA LEU A 188 -7.12 -2.74 -10.56
C LEU A 188 -7.43 -1.24 -10.72
N PRO A 189 -8.21 -0.61 -9.80
CA PRO A 189 -8.70 0.76 -9.96
C PRO A 189 -7.60 1.79 -10.17
N ARG A 190 -6.51 1.64 -9.40
CA ARG A 190 -5.39 2.56 -9.43
C ARG A 190 -4.71 2.58 -10.80
N ALA A 191 -4.62 1.44 -11.49
CA ALA A 191 -4.01 1.40 -12.81
C ALA A 191 -4.89 2.09 -13.86
N ARG A 192 -6.19 1.79 -13.88
CA ARG A 192 -7.15 2.44 -14.78
C ARG A 192 -7.22 3.95 -14.56
N TYR A 193 -7.35 4.38 -13.31
CA TYR A 193 -7.41 5.80 -12.94
C TYR A 193 -6.15 6.56 -13.39
N ASN A 194 -4.96 6.04 -13.09
CA ASN A 194 -3.72 6.70 -13.47
C ASN A 194 -3.49 6.71 -15.00
N LEU A 195 -3.90 5.66 -15.71
CA LEU A 195 -3.87 5.66 -17.17
C LEU A 195 -4.82 6.71 -17.76
N ALA A 196 -6.02 6.86 -17.21
CA ALA A 196 -6.96 7.88 -17.63
C ALA A 196 -6.43 9.31 -17.37
N LEU A 197 -5.83 9.54 -16.19
CA LEU A 197 -5.17 10.81 -15.89
C LEU A 197 -4.03 11.10 -16.86
N LEU A 198 -3.22 10.10 -17.22
CA LEU A 198 -2.14 10.27 -18.19
C LEU A 198 -2.67 10.64 -19.58
N TYR A 199 -3.74 9.98 -20.05
CA TYR A 199 -4.39 10.33 -21.31
C TYR A 199 -4.95 11.74 -21.30
N TRP A 200 -5.53 12.13 -20.18
CA TRP A 200 -6.04 13.48 -20.01
C TRP A 200 -4.91 14.53 -20.03
N GLN A 201 -3.83 14.32 -19.27
CA GLN A 201 -2.64 15.20 -19.26
C GLN A 201 -1.97 15.31 -20.63
N THR A 202 -2.06 14.27 -21.45
CA THR A 202 -1.52 14.23 -22.82
C THR A 202 -2.53 14.66 -23.89
N ALA A 203 -3.60 15.39 -23.50
CA ALA A 203 -4.62 15.93 -24.41
C ALA A 203 -5.35 14.88 -25.27
N ARG A 204 -5.54 13.67 -24.73
CA ARG A 204 -6.28 12.56 -25.36
C ARG A 204 -7.52 12.17 -24.54
N PRO A 205 -8.47 13.08 -24.31
CA PRO A 205 -9.64 12.82 -23.45
C PRO A 205 -10.54 11.69 -23.96
N ALA A 206 -10.54 11.42 -25.28
CA ALA A 206 -11.29 10.30 -25.87
C ALA A 206 -10.82 8.92 -25.38
N LEU A 207 -9.55 8.79 -24.96
CA LEU A 207 -9.00 7.57 -24.36
C LEU A 207 -9.21 7.51 -22.84
N ALA A 208 -9.29 8.67 -22.18
CA ALA A 208 -9.47 8.78 -20.73
C ALA A 208 -10.93 8.51 -20.29
N GLU A 209 -11.91 9.07 -21.01
CA GLU A 209 -13.33 8.97 -20.66
C GLU A 209 -13.83 7.53 -20.47
N PRO A 210 -13.60 6.56 -21.39
CA PRO A 210 -14.13 5.21 -21.21
C PRO A 210 -13.54 4.52 -19.97
N LEU A 211 -12.28 4.80 -19.62
CA LEU A 211 -11.64 4.25 -18.42
C LEU A 211 -12.28 4.81 -17.15
N LEU A 212 -12.52 6.12 -17.09
CA LEU A 212 -13.17 6.76 -15.94
C LEU A 212 -14.64 6.34 -15.80
N ARG A 213 -15.35 6.16 -16.92
CA ARG A 213 -16.74 5.66 -16.90
C ARG A 213 -16.82 4.22 -16.42
N ALA A 214 -15.93 3.35 -16.87
CA ALA A 214 -15.85 1.97 -16.39
C ALA A 214 -15.58 1.93 -14.88
N GLU A 215 -14.60 2.71 -14.41
CA GLU A 215 -14.28 2.79 -12.99
C GLU A 215 -15.44 3.38 -12.17
N TRP A 216 -16.09 4.42 -12.66
CA TRP A 216 -17.27 5.00 -12.00
C TRP A 216 -18.41 3.98 -11.89
N SER A 217 -18.64 3.19 -12.94
CA SER A 217 -19.70 2.18 -12.94
C SER A 217 -19.42 1.01 -12.00
N GLU A 218 -18.15 0.58 -11.90
CA GLU A 218 -17.76 -0.54 -11.04
C GLU A 218 -17.57 -0.11 -9.57
N ARG A 219 -16.92 1.05 -9.35
CA ARG A 219 -16.56 1.57 -8.03
C ARG A 219 -16.73 3.09 -8.01
N PRO A 220 -17.95 3.59 -7.74
CA PRO A 220 -18.21 5.01 -7.61
C PRO A 220 -17.38 5.61 -6.45
N THR A 221 -16.34 6.36 -6.77
CA THR A 221 -15.51 7.09 -5.79
C THR A 221 -15.51 8.58 -6.10
N ARG A 222 -15.21 9.39 -5.08
CA ARG A 222 -15.18 10.85 -5.24
C ARG A 222 -14.10 11.27 -6.24
N GLU A 223 -12.95 10.61 -6.19
CA GLU A 223 -11.79 10.87 -7.05
C GLU A 223 -12.14 10.64 -8.52
N VAL A 224 -12.80 9.52 -8.83
CA VAL A 224 -13.23 9.18 -10.20
C VAL A 224 -14.35 10.09 -10.66
N ARG A 225 -15.31 10.40 -9.79
CA ARG A 225 -16.40 11.35 -10.07
C ARG A 225 -15.86 12.72 -10.44
N ASP A 226 -14.96 13.26 -9.63
CA ASP A 226 -14.42 14.60 -9.80
C ASP A 226 -13.53 14.66 -11.06
N ALA A 227 -12.75 13.61 -11.35
CA ALA A 227 -11.96 13.50 -12.59
C ALA A 227 -12.85 13.40 -13.84
N LEU A 228 -13.88 12.56 -13.83
CA LEU A 228 -14.80 12.40 -14.95
C LEU A 228 -15.63 13.67 -15.20
N ALA A 229 -16.11 14.33 -14.13
CA ALA A 229 -16.86 15.58 -14.26
C ALA A 229 -16.01 16.68 -14.90
N LEU A 230 -14.75 16.82 -14.46
CA LEU A 230 -13.85 17.83 -15.00
C LEU A 230 -13.48 17.53 -16.47
N LEU A 231 -13.30 16.26 -16.84
CA LEU A 231 -13.12 15.87 -18.24
C LEU A 231 -14.34 16.24 -19.10
N LEU A 232 -15.56 16.00 -18.61
CA LEU A 232 -16.80 16.34 -19.32
C LEU A 232 -16.96 17.85 -19.49
N GLU A 233 -16.63 18.64 -18.46
CA GLU A 233 -16.62 20.10 -18.53
C GLU A 233 -15.65 20.61 -19.61
N GLN A 234 -14.45 20.04 -19.70
CA GLN A 234 -13.46 20.42 -20.73
C GLN A 234 -13.83 19.98 -22.15
N THR A 235 -14.72 19.01 -22.30
CA THR A 235 -15.19 18.49 -23.60
C THR A 235 -16.54 19.09 -24.02
N ASN A 236 -16.87 20.29 -23.51
CA ASN A 236 -18.13 21.01 -23.76
C ASN A 236 -19.40 20.28 -23.30
N ARG A 237 -19.29 19.37 -22.33
CA ARG A 237 -20.39 18.58 -21.75
C ARG A 237 -20.61 18.93 -20.28
N ALA A 238 -20.55 20.22 -19.96
CA ALA A 238 -20.63 20.74 -18.59
C ALA A 238 -21.90 20.31 -17.83
N ALA A 239 -23.04 20.17 -18.52
CA ALA A 239 -24.28 19.69 -17.90
C ALA A 239 -24.15 18.25 -17.37
N GLU A 240 -23.46 17.37 -18.09
CA GLU A 240 -23.20 16.00 -17.65
C GLU A 240 -22.20 15.97 -16.48
N GLY A 241 -21.18 16.82 -16.52
CA GLY A 241 -20.24 16.98 -15.40
C GLY A 241 -20.94 17.46 -14.13
N ALA A 242 -21.83 18.46 -14.24
CA ALA A 242 -22.62 18.96 -13.11
C ALA A 242 -23.57 17.89 -12.54
N ALA A 243 -24.25 17.12 -13.41
CA ALA A 243 -25.11 16.01 -13.00
C ALA A 243 -24.31 14.95 -12.23
N LEU A 244 -23.09 14.63 -12.68
CA LEU A 244 -22.23 13.67 -12.01
C LEU A 244 -21.82 14.14 -10.61
N ARG A 245 -21.48 15.43 -10.44
CA ARG A 245 -21.13 16.01 -9.12
C ARG A 245 -22.31 16.03 -8.14
N ALA A 246 -23.54 16.06 -8.64
CA ALA A 246 -24.75 16.01 -7.82
C ALA A 246 -25.04 14.62 -7.24
N VAL A 247 -24.40 13.55 -7.74
CA VAL A 247 -24.55 12.21 -7.19
C VAL A 247 -23.96 12.14 -5.78
N GLN A 248 -24.80 11.74 -4.82
CA GLN A 248 -24.39 11.46 -3.44
C GLN A 248 -23.75 10.08 -3.38
N LEU A 249 -22.51 10.02 -2.90
CA LEU A 249 -21.83 8.77 -2.59
C LEU A 249 -22.14 8.38 -1.15
N GLU A 250 -22.52 7.13 -0.92
CA GLU A 250 -22.68 6.60 0.43
C GLU A 250 -21.32 6.57 1.15
N ARG A 251 -21.32 6.93 2.43
CA ARG A 251 -20.11 7.08 3.27
C ARG A 251 -19.54 5.75 3.75
#